data_AF-A0A3M1I0K2-F1
#
_entry.id   AF-A0A3M1I0K2-F1
#
_cell.length_a   1.000
_cell.length_b   1.000
_cell.length_c   1.000
_cell.angle_alpha   90.00
_cell.angle_beta   90.00
_cell.angle_gamma   90.00
#
_symmetry.space_group_name_H-M   'P 1'
#
loop_
_entity.id
_entity.type
_entity.pdbx_description
1 polymer ?
#
loop_
_entity_poly.entity_id
_entity_poly.type
_entity_poly.pdbx_seq_one_letter_code
_entity_poly.pdbx_strand_id
1 'polypeptide(L)'
;MRASLIAAGVVAAASAAAAASFFWELPKRAMPAPQPAVVRVADGAKAPLSPPSGWALVHFWAGWCGPCRRELPELVRAAKRNGVPLVLVSLDRSLDDAKAALSSLAPDADQALAYWDAAHAARRAYAIRALPTTYLVRDGRIAARAIGPRDWRAPAAWSILPESERR
;
A
#
# COMPACT_ATOMS: atom_id res chain seq x y z
N MET A 1 11.85 53.44 37.70
CA MET A 1 11.38 52.04 37.69
C MET A 1 10.15 51.96 36.80
N ARG A 2 10.17 51.10 35.76
CA ARG A 2 9.05 50.57 34.92
C ARG A 2 9.60 50.29 33.50
N ALA A 3 10.21 49.12 33.31
CA ALA A 3 9.60 47.85 32.93
C ALA A 3 9.49 47.72 31.40
N SER A 4 10.55 47.16 30.80
CA SER A 4 10.62 46.69 29.42
C SER A 4 9.64 45.53 29.20
N LEU A 5 8.85 45.59 28.13
CA LEU A 5 8.06 44.45 27.66
C LEU A 5 8.79 43.81 26.47
N ILE A 6 9.37 42.63 26.71
CA ILE A 6 9.87 41.75 25.64
C ILE A 6 8.66 40.94 25.15
N ALA A 7 8.21 41.19 23.92
CA ALA A 7 7.23 40.34 23.26
C ALA A 7 7.90 39.01 22.90
N ALA A 8 7.60 37.95 23.65
CA ALA A 8 8.01 36.59 23.31
C ALA A 8 7.15 36.11 22.13
N GLY A 9 7.77 36.00 20.95
CA GLY A 9 7.16 35.39 19.78
C GLY A 9 6.91 33.91 20.01
N VAL A 10 5.65 33.48 19.93
CA VAL A 10 5.30 32.05 19.89
C VAL A 10 5.68 31.52 18.51
N VAL A 11 6.82 30.82 18.42
CA VAL A 11 7.12 29.99 17.26
C VAL A 11 6.23 28.75 17.36
N ALA A 12 5.19 28.71 16.54
CA ALA A 12 4.36 27.52 16.39
C ALA A 12 5.21 26.40 15.77
N ALA A 13 5.66 25.46 16.61
CA ALA A 13 6.24 24.21 16.13
C ALA A 13 5.14 23.40 15.44
N ALA A 14 5.10 23.43 14.10
CA ALA A 14 4.28 22.51 13.34
C ALA A 14 4.70 21.08 13.69
N SER A 15 3.79 20.31 14.27
CA SER A 15 4.03 18.97 14.80
C SER A 15 4.52 18.00 13.72
N ALA A 16 5.64 17.31 14.00
CA ALA A 16 6.19 16.21 13.20
C ALA A 16 5.24 15.00 13.02
N ALA A 17 4.08 14.99 13.68
CA ALA A 17 3.11 13.90 13.59
C ALA A 17 2.51 13.71 12.18
N ALA A 18 2.45 14.75 11.34
CA ALA A 18 1.96 14.60 9.97
C ALA A 18 2.92 13.82 9.05
N ALA A 19 4.23 13.87 9.32
CA ALA A 19 5.23 13.12 8.57
C ALA A 19 5.22 11.61 8.94
N ALA A 20 4.72 11.26 10.12
CA ALA A 20 4.76 9.90 10.65
C ALA A 20 3.88 8.89 9.91
N SER A 21 2.79 9.36 9.30
CA SER A 21 1.87 8.51 8.55
C SER A 21 2.37 8.13 7.16
N PHE A 22 3.56 8.61 6.73
CA PHE A 22 4.05 8.47 5.36
C PHE A 22 5.45 7.85 5.25
N PHE A 23 5.93 7.17 6.28
CA PHE A 23 7.25 6.56 6.24
C PHE A 23 7.29 5.33 5.34
N TRP A 24 7.93 5.51 4.18
CA TRP A 24 8.44 4.41 3.37
C TRP A 24 9.74 3.90 3.98
N GLU A 25 9.74 2.65 4.41
CA GLU A 25 10.92 1.91 4.83
C GLU A 25 11.69 1.46 3.57
N LEU A 26 12.93 1.92 3.44
CA LEU A 26 13.82 1.52 2.37
C LEU A 26 14.56 0.23 2.75
N PRO A 27 14.65 -0.76 1.84
CA PRO A 27 15.42 -1.95 2.10
C PRO A 27 16.91 -1.60 2.13
N LYS A 28 17.66 -2.17 3.09
CA LYS A 28 19.12 -1.95 3.22
C LYS A 28 19.92 -2.47 2.02
N ARG A 29 19.33 -3.40 1.26
CA ARG A 29 19.91 -4.03 0.07
C ARG A 29 18.78 -4.25 -0.93
N ALA A 30 19.09 -4.17 -2.22
CA ALA A 30 18.11 -4.42 -3.24
C ALA A 30 17.64 -5.89 -3.18
N MET A 31 16.34 -6.11 -2.97
CA MET A 31 15.75 -7.45 -2.80
C MET A 31 14.81 -7.75 -3.98
N PRO A 32 14.87 -8.96 -4.57
CA PRO A 32 13.85 -9.37 -5.53
C PRO A 32 12.49 -9.41 -4.83
N ALA A 33 11.45 -8.96 -5.52
CA ALA A 33 10.07 -9.14 -5.10
C ALA A 33 9.75 -10.64 -5.16
N PRO A 34 9.37 -11.27 -4.03
CA PRO A 34 9.02 -12.68 -4.05
C PRO A 34 7.81 -12.95 -4.97
N GLN A 35 7.83 -14.11 -5.64
CA GLN A 35 6.76 -14.57 -6.54
C GLN A 35 6.09 -15.86 -6.05
N PRO A 36 5.51 -15.88 -4.83
CA PRO A 36 4.86 -17.07 -4.28
C PRO A 36 3.58 -17.42 -5.04
N ALA A 37 3.17 -18.68 -4.94
CA ALA A 37 1.89 -19.12 -5.48
C ALA A 37 0.71 -18.45 -4.76
N VAL A 38 -0.19 -17.86 -5.53
CA VAL A 38 -1.43 -17.19 -5.11
C VAL A 38 -2.58 -17.64 -6.00
N VAL A 39 -3.81 -17.30 -5.62
CA VAL A 39 -5.03 -17.61 -6.39
C VAL A 39 -5.60 -16.31 -6.95
N ARG A 40 -5.83 -16.22 -8.27
CA ARG A 40 -6.48 -15.04 -8.86
C ARG A 40 -7.92 -14.91 -8.40
N VAL A 41 -8.31 -13.70 -8.04
CA VAL A 41 -9.69 -13.40 -7.63
C VAL A 41 -10.65 -13.57 -8.81
N ALA A 42 -10.26 -13.15 -10.01
CA ALA A 42 -11.13 -13.16 -11.20
C ALA A 42 -11.68 -14.55 -11.56
N ASP A 43 -10.85 -15.59 -11.47
CA ASP A 43 -11.18 -16.93 -12.02
C ASP A 43 -10.78 -18.10 -11.12
N GLY A 44 -10.15 -17.84 -9.97
CA GLY A 44 -9.70 -18.90 -9.06
C GLY A 44 -8.46 -19.66 -9.52
N ALA A 45 -7.79 -19.23 -10.60
CA ALA A 45 -6.59 -19.91 -11.07
C ALA A 45 -5.39 -19.67 -10.15
N LYS A 46 -4.61 -20.71 -9.92
CA LYS A 46 -3.31 -20.60 -9.22
C LYS A 46 -2.26 -20.02 -10.17
N ALA A 47 -1.48 -19.05 -9.69
CA ALA A 47 -0.40 -18.43 -10.44
C ALA A 47 0.69 -17.92 -9.48
N PRO A 48 1.94 -17.72 -9.95
CA PRO A 48 2.90 -16.93 -9.18
C PRO A 48 2.42 -15.47 -9.06
N LEU A 49 2.66 -14.86 -7.90
CA LEU A 49 2.44 -13.43 -7.72
C LEU A 49 3.46 -12.67 -8.58
N SER A 50 3.01 -12.02 -9.63
CA SER A 50 3.88 -11.32 -10.57
C SER A 50 3.41 -9.87 -10.72
N PRO A 51 4.05 -8.91 -10.03
CA PRO A 51 3.82 -7.50 -10.28
C PRO A 51 4.22 -7.14 -11.72
N PRO A 52 3.48 -6.24 -12.39
CA PRO A 52 3.87 -5.75 -13.71
C PRO A 52 5.31 -5.19 -13.74
N SER A 53 5.94 -5.22 -14.92
CA SER A 53 7.15 -4.43 -15.16
C SER A 53 6.82 -2.94 -15.01
N GLY A 54 7.83 -2.10 -14.75
CA GLY A 54 7.52 -0.75 -14.30
C GLY A 54 7.52 -0.63 -12.78
N TRP A 55 7.03 0.51 -12.33
CA TRP A 55 6.64 0.73 -10.94
C TRP A 55 5.28 0.08 -10.69
N ALA A 56 5.16 -0.64 -9.59
CA ALA A 56 3.90 -1.25 -9.16
C ALA A 56 3.80 -1.23 -7.63
N LEU A 57 2.57 -1.16 -7.13
CA LEU A 57 2.27 -1.34 -5.72
C LEU A 57 1.81 -2.78 -5.49
N VAL A 58 2.32 -3.43 -4.45
CA VAL A 58 1.80 -4.71 -3.94
C VAL A 58 1.22 -4.47 -2.57
N HIS A 59 -0.11 -4.48 -2.46
CA HIS A 59 -0.84 -4.11 -1.27
C HIS A 59 -1.50 -5.32 -0.62
N PHE A 60 -1.10 -5.59 0.62
CA PHE A 60 -1.66 -6.65 1.45
C PHE A 60 -2.80 -6.10 2.31
N TRP A 61 -3.95 -6.76 2.23
CA TRP A 61 -5.19 -6.31 2.88
C TRP A 61 -6.07 -7.50 3.27
N ALA A 62 -7.18 -7.22 3.96
CA ALA A 62 -8.24 -8.21 4.20
C ALA A 62 -9.59 -7.52 4.45
N GLY A 63 -10.70 -8.19 4.13
CA GLY A 63 -12.05 -7.68 4.34
C GLY A 63 -12.43 -7.49 5.82
N TRP A 64 -11.81 -8.26 6.72
CA TRP A 64 -11.97 -8.16 8.17
C TRP A 64 -11.06 -7.10 8.82
N CYS A 65 -10.11 -6.53 8.08
CA CYS A 65 -9.18 -5.52 8.58
C CYS A 65 -9.81 -4.12 8.55
N GLY A 66 -10.19 -3.59 9.73
CA GLY A 66 -10.84 -2.27 9.86
C GLY A 66 -10.10 -1.11 9.15
N PRO A 67 -8.78 -0.91 9.37
CA PRO A 67 -8.03 0.11 8.64
C PRO A 67 -7.98 -0.11 7.13
N CYS A 68 -7.82 -1.36 6.67
CA CYS A 68 -7.80 -1.71 5.25
C CYS A 68 -9.12 -1.33 4.56
N ARG A 69 -10.26 -1.59 5.21
CA ARG A 69 -11.58 -1.23 4.68
C ARG A 69 -11.74 0.27 4.44
N ARG A 70 -11.11 1.11 5.25
CA ARG A 70 -11.16 2.57 5.11
C ARG A 70 -10.26 3.09 3.99
N GLU A 71 -9.09 2.48 3.82
CA GLU A 71 -8.06 2.93 2.88
C GLU A 71 -8.22 2.38 1.47
N LEU A 72 -8.61 1.10 1.33
CA LEU A 72 -8.62 0.38 0.06
C LEU A 72 -9.41 1.08 -1.06
N PRO A 73 -10.64 1.61 -0.84
CA PRO A 73 -11.39 2.30 -1.89
C PRO A 73 -10.63 3.51 -2.43
N GLU A 74 -9.93 4.22 -1.55
CA GLU A 74 -9.20 5.44 -1.88
C GLU A 74 -7.89 5.10 -2.60
N LEU A 75 -7.13 4.12 -2.10
CA LEU A 75 -5.93 3.59 -2.75
C LEU A 75 -6.21 3.14 -4.19
N VAL A 76 -7.27 2.36 -4.42
CA VAL A 76 -7.61 1.88 -5.77
C VAL A 76 -7.88 3.04 -6.73
N ARG A 77 -8.67 4.04 -6.29
CA ARG A 77 -8.92 5.22 -7.13
C ARG A 77 -7.65 6.04 -7.35
N ALA A 78 -6.80 6.19 -6.34
CA ALA A 78 -5.58 6.97 -6.44
C ALA A 78 -4.54 6.31 -7.35
N ALA A 79 -4.33 4.99 -7.24
CA ALA A 79 -3.46 4.23 -8.13
C ALA A 79 -3.93 4.34 -9.59
N LYS A 80 -5.23 4.19 -9.84
CA LYS A 80 -5.82 4.37 -11.17
C LYS A 80 -5.60 5.78 -11.72
N ARG A 81 -5.84 6.83 -10.92
CA ARG A 81 -5.61 8.24 -11.33
C ARG A 81 -4.15 8.51 -11.68
N ASN A 82 -3.21 7.97 -10.90
CA ASN A 82 -1.78 8.15 -11.13
C ASN A 82 -1.21 7.21 -12.21
N GLY A 83 -2.02 6.29 -12.74
CA GLY A 83 -1.55 5.30 -13.71
C GLY A 83 -0.55 4.30 -13.14
N VAL A 84 -0.58 4.05 -11.84
CA VAL A 84 0.32 3.12 -11.15
C VAL A 84 -0.38 1.77 -10.99
N PRO A 85 0.15 0.67 -11.58
CA PRO A 85 -0.40 -0.66 -11.36
C PRO A 85 -0.48 -1.02 -9.88
N LEU A 86 -1.63 -1.56 -9.47
CA LEU A 86 -1.92 -1.94 -8.09
C LEU A 86 -2.26 -3.42 -8.03
N VAL A 87 -1.35 -4.20 -7.46
CA VAL A 87 -1.53 -5.60 -7.13
C VAL A 87 -2.14 -5.70 -5.74
N LEU A 88 -3.32 -6.31 -5.64
CA LEU A 88 -4.04 -6.51 -4.39
C LEU A 88 -3.89 -7.95 -3.92
N VAL A 89 -3.35 -8.16 -2.73
CA VAL A 89 -3.18 -9.49 -2.14
C VAL A 89 -4.02 -9.60 -0.87
N SER A 90 -5.16 -10.28 -0.97
CA SER A 90 -6.05 -10.54 0.16
C SER A 90 -5.51 -11.66 1.04
N LEU A 91 -5.54 -11.42 2.36
CA LEU A 91 -5.28 -12.39 3.42
C LEU A 91 -6.59 -12.88 4.08
N ASP A 92 -7.72 -12.78 3.37
CA ASP A 92 -8.99 -13.34 3.81
C ASP A 92 -8.94 -14.88 3.90
N ARG A 93 -9.92 -15.48 4.58
CA ARG A 93 -9.91 -16.92 4.88
C ARG A 93 -10.24 -17.79 3.67
N SER A 94 -10.93 -17.24 2.68
CA SER A 94 -11.37 -17.94 1.48
C SER A 94 -11.33 -17.01 0.26
N LEU A 95 -11.35 -17.60 -0.94
CA LEU A 95 -11.51 -16.88 -2.19
C LEU A 95 -12.82 -16.08 -2.22
N ASP A 96 -13.91 -16.65 -1.68
CA ASP A 96 -15.22 -16.01 -1.67
C ASP A 96 -15.27 -14.82 -0.70
N ASP A 97 -14.63 -14.93 0.46
CA ASP A 97 -14.46 -13.80 1.40
C ASP A 97 -13.67 -12.67 0.71
N ALA A 98 -12.58 -13.00 0.02
CA ALA A 98 -11.77 -12.02 -0.73
C ALA A 98 -12.57 -11.35 -1.85
N LYS A 99 -13.33 -12.13 -2.65
CA LYS A 99 -14.22 -11.64 -3.71
C LYS A 99 -15.29 -10.70 -3.17
N ALA A 100 -16.02 -11.13 -2.14
CA ALA A 100 -17.09 -10.35 -1.55
C ALA A 100 -16.59 -9.02 -0.96
N ALA A 101 -15.46 -9.06 -0.25
CA ALA A 101 -14.85 -7.87 0.31
C ALA A 101 -14.34 -6.92 -0.79
N LEU A 102 -13.68 -7.43 -1.84
CA LEU A 102 -13.17 -6.59 -2.92
C LEU A 102 -14.29 -5.91 -3.69
N SER A 103 -15.33 -6.67 -4.07
CA SER A 103 -16.49 -6.13 -4.77
C SER A 103 -17.23 -5.06 -3.96
N SER A 104 -17.29 -5.20 -2.63
CA SER A 104 -17.94 -4.22 -1.76
C SER A 104 -17.10 -2.97 -1.51
N LEU A 105 -15.79 -3.13 -1.30
CA LEU A 105 -14.91 -2.04 -0.88
C LEU A 105 -14.31 -1.28 -2.09
N ALA A 106 -13.96 -1.99 -3.15
CA ALA A 106 -13.28 -1.42 -4.31
C ALA A 106 -13.75 -2.10 -5.61
N PRO A 107 -15.02 -1.87 -6.03
CA PRO A 107 -15.56 -2.45 -7.27
C PRO A 107 -14.79 -2.04 -8.53
N ASP A 108 -14.09 -0.90 -8.49
CA ASP A 108 -13.26 -0.38 -9.58
C ASP A 108 -11.85 -0.99 -9.65
N ALA A 109 -11.51 -1.93 -8.74
CA ALA A 109 -10.21 -2.57 -8.73
C ALA A 109 -10.01 -3.45 -9.97
N ASP A 110 -8.78 -3.47 -10.48
CA ASP A 110 -8.40 -4.41 -11.54
C ASP A 110 -8.36 -5.84 -10.99
N GLN A 111 -9.38 -6.62 -11.33
CA GLN A 111 -9.49 -8.01 -10.86
C GLN A 111 -8.40 -8.92 -11.44
N ALA A 112 -7.76 -8.54 -12.55
CA ALA A 112 -6.64 -9.29 -13.11
C ALA A 112 -5.38 -9.19 -12.22
N LEU A 113 -5.29 -8.13 -11.41
CA LEU A 113 -4.21 -7.88 -10.45
C LEU A 113 -4.66 -8.11 -9.00
N ALA A 114 -5.80 -8.77 -8.78
CA ALA A 114 -6.29 -9.14 -7.47
C ALA A 114 -6.10 -10.63 -7.20
N TYR A 115 -5.54 -10.93 -6.03
CA TYR A 115 -5.14 -12.28 -5.62
C TYR A 115 -5.58 -12.57 -4.18
N TRP A 116 -5.80 -13.85 -3.90
CA TRP A 116 -5.99 -14.41 -2.57
C TRP A 116 -4.78 -15.29 -2.20
N ASP A 117 -4.20 -15.04 -1.03
CA ASP A 117 -3.05 -15.79 -0.51
C ASP A 117 -3.48 -17.04 0.28
N ALA A 118 -4.07 -17.99 -0.43
CA ALA A 118 -4.67 -19.21 0.12
C ALA A 118 -3.74 -20.01 1.05
N ALA A 119 -2.44 -20.09 0.72
CA ALA A 119 -1.45 -20.88 1.44
C ALA A 119 -0.59 -20.04 2.41
N HIS A 120 -0.94 -18.76 2.59
CA HIS A 120 -0.14 -17.78 3.31
C HIS A 120 1.32 -17.67 2.79
N ALA A 121 1.54 -18.03 1.53
CA ALA A 121 2.86 -18.04 0.91
C ALA A 121 3.34 -16.61 0.64
N ALA A 122 2.44 -15.73 0.19
CA ALA A 122 2.72 -14.31 0.00
C ALA A 122 2.98 -13.60 1.34
N ARG A 123 2.14 -13.86 2.35
CA ARG A 123 2.29 -13.35 3.71
C ARG A 123 3.67 -13.68 4.28
N ARG A 124 4.13 -14.94 4.14
CA ARG A 124 5.46 -15.36 4.62
C ARG A 124 6.59 -14.73 3.81
N ALA A 125 6.51 -14.80 2.48
CA ALA A 125 7.59 -14.35 1.61
C ALA A 125 7.84 -12.83 1.69
N TYR A 126 6.77 -12.04 1.84
CA TYR A 126 6.86 -10.60 2.06
C TYR A 126 6.98 -10.23 3.54
N ALA A 127 7.10 -11.18 4.48
CA ALA A 127 7.20 -10.91 5.92
C ALA A 127 6.10 -9.94 6.44
N ILE A 128 4.85 -10.19 6.03
CA ILE A 128 3.69 -9.40 6.42
C ILE A 128 3.34 -9.68 7.88
N ARG A 129 3.59 -8.69 8.73
CA ARG A 129 3.37 -8.73 10.18
C ARG A 129 2.18 -7.91 10.65
N ALA A 130 1.72 -6.98 9.82
CA ALA A 130 0.59 -6.11 10.11
C ALA A 130 -0.15 -5.76 8.81
N LEU A 131 -1.42 -5.42 8.94
CA LEU A 131 -2.24 -4.94 7.84
C LEU A 131 -2.73 -3.51 8.12
N PRO A 132 -2.88 -2.69 7.07
CA PRO A 132 -2.41 -2.94 5.72
C PRO A 132 -0.87 -2.85 5.64
N THR A 133 -0.28 -3.48 4.63
CA THR A 133 1.14 -3.30 4.29
C THR A 133 1.25 -3.14 2.78
N THR A 134 1.99 -2.14 2.32
CA THR A 134 2.21 -1.91 0.89
C THR A 134 3.69 -1.99 0.56
N TYR A 135 4.02 -2.65 -0.53
CA TYR A 135 5.34 -2.64 -1.13
C TYR A 135 5.32 -1.82 -2.41
N LEU A 136 6.36 -1.02 -2.61
CA LEU A 136 6.70 -0.46 -3.89
C LEU A 136 7.70 -1.37 -4.58
N VAL A 137 7.39 -1.78 -5.80
CA VAL A 137 8.21 -2.67 -6.62
C VAL A 137 8.57 -1.95 -7.92
N ARG A 138 9.82 -2.10 -8.37
CA ARG A 138 10.28 -1.70 -9.71
C ARG A 138 10.97 -2.88 -10.37
N ASP A 139 10.43 -3.33 -11.50
CA ASP A 139 11.00 -4.42 -12.31
C ASP A 139 11.35 -5.67 -11.48
N GLY A 140 10.39 -6.12 -10.69
CA GLY A 140 10.55 -7.30 -9.84
C GLY A 140 11.51 -7.12 -8.67
N ARG A 141 11.83 -5.88 -8.26
CA ARG A 141 12.65 -5.57 -7.09
C ARG A 141 11.90 -4.68 -6.11
N ILE A 142 11.99 -4.97 -4.82
CA ILE A 142 11.41 -4.12 -3.77
C ILE A 142 12.23 -2.84 -3.67
N ALA A 143 11.57 -1.70 -3.86
CA ALA A 143 12.13 -0.37 -3.69
C ALA A 143 11.83 0.21 -2.31
N ALA A 144 10.64 -0.05 -1.77
CA ALA A 144 10.22 0.43 -0.45
C ALA A 144 9.07 -0.39 0.12
N ARG A 145 8.79 -0.22 1.41
CA ARG A 145 7.64 -0.78 2.13
C ARG A 145 7.00 0.27 3.01
N ALA A 146 5.67 0.25 3.15
CA ALA A 146 4.94 1.01 4.16
C ALA A 146 4.06 0.06 4.98
N ILE A 147 4.02 0.24 6.30
CA ILE A 147 3.19 -0.53 7.23
C ILE A 147 2.14 0.39 7.84
N GLY A 148 0.88 -0.04 7.84
CA GLY A 148 -0.23 0.71 8.41
C GLY A 148 -1.01 1.53 7.36
N PRO A 149 -2.14 2.12 7.80
CA PRO A 149 -3.03 2.87 6.92
C PRO A 149 -2.44 4.22 6.51
N ARG A 150 -2.83 4.70 5.33
CA ARG A 150 -2.32 5.97 4.78
C ARG A 150 -3.37 6.71 3.98
N ASP A 151 -3.15 8.01 3.81
CA ASP A 151 -3.96 8.84 2.93
C ASP A 151 -3.32 8.90 1.54
N TRP A 152 -3.81 8.12 0.57
CA TRP A 152 -3.29 8.10 -0.79
C TRP A 152 -3.74 9.29 -1.64
N ARG A 153 -4.54 10.20 -1.08
CA ARG A 153 -4.82 11.51 -1.71
C ARG A 153 -3.68 12.49 -1.49
N ALA A 154 -2.90 12.28 -0.43
CA ALA A 154 -1.80 13.16 -0.12
C ALA A 154 -0.65 12.98 -1.13
N PRO A 155 -0.07 14.05 -1.69
CA PRO A 155 1.09 13.97 -2.57
C PRO A 155 2.26 13.19 -1.95
N ALA A 156 2.42 13.28 -0.62
CA ALA A 156 3.44 12.55 0.14
C ALA A 156 3.33 11.00 0.01
N ALA A 157 2.14 10.46 -0.28
CA ALA A 157 1.99 9.01 -0.51
C ALA A 157 2.74 8.53 -1.76
N TRP A 158 2.97 9.43 -2.71
CA TRP A 158 3.52 9.17 -4.05
C TRP A 158 4.92 9.75 -4.25
N SER A 159 5.47 10.49 -3.28
CA SER A 159 6.77 11.17 -3.41
C SER A 159 7.96 10.21 -3.57
N ILE A 160 7.77 8.93 -3.24
CA ILE A 160 8.76 7.87 -3.46
C ILE A 160 8.92 7.49 -4.93
N LEU A 161 7.89 7.74 -5.76
CA LEU A 161 7.99 7.56 -7.20
C LEU A 161 8.80 8.71 -7.81
N PRO A 162 9.62 8.45 -8.85
CA PRO A 162 10.28 9.49 -9.62
C PRO A 162 9.27 10.51 -10.15
N GLU A 163 9.70 11.76 -10.32
CA GLU A 163 8.82 12.83 -10.83
C GLU A 163 8.22 12.53 -12.20
N SER A 164 8.99 11.86 -13.07
CA SER A 164 8.52 11.41 -14.39
C SER A 164 7.34 10.45 -14.34
N GLU A 165 7.11 9.80 -13.20
CA GLU A 165 6.06 8.80 -13.00
C GLU A 165 4.84 9.37 -12.24
N ARG A 166 4.93 10.60 -11.73
CA ARG A 166 3.82 11.26 -11.03
C ARG A 166 2.99 12.03 -12.05
N ARG A 167 1.68 11.75 -12.12
CA ARG A 167 0.72 12.48 -12.98
C ARG A 167 -0.11 13.46 -12.17
#